data_AF-A0A514KRU0-F1
#
_entry.id   AF-A0A514KRU0-F1
#
_cell.length_a   1.000
_cell.length_b   1.000
_cell.length_c   1.000
_cell.angle_alpha   90.00
_cell.angle_beta   90.00
_cell.angle_gamma   90.00
#
_symmetry.space_group_name_H-M   'P 1'
#
loop_
_entity.id
_entity.type
_entity.pdbx_description
1 polymer ?
#
loop_
_entity_poly.entity_id
_entity_poly.type
_entity_poly.pdbx_seq_one_letter_code
_entity_poly.pdbx_strand_id
1 'polypeptide(L)' 'MPRHASYRIIERPDGRFDIAVTLAGGGTHVREGLASPADVETALAMLRDVMTACGAVLVEAEALSLAAE' A
#
# COMPACT_ATOMS: atom_id res chain seq x y z
N MET A 1 -13.07 15.98 1.06
CA MET A 1 -13.04 14.60 0.53
C MET A 1 -11.82 13.91 1.12
N PRO A 2 -11.95 12.71 1.70
CA PRO A 2 -10.79 11.94 2.14
C PRO A 2 -9.87 11.67 0.95
N ARG A 3 -8.56 11.78 1.17
CA ARG A 3 -7.56 11.40 0.16
C ARG A 3 -7.37 9.89 0.24
N HIS A 4 -7.48 9.20 -0.88
CA HIS A 4 -7.28 7.76 -0.94
C HIS A 4 -5.90 7.45 -1.53
N ALA A 5 -5.26 6.41 -1.00
CA ALA A 5 -4.14 5.74 -1.64
C ALA A 5 -4.43 4.24 -1.69
N SER A 6 -4.14 3.63 -2.84
CA SER A 6 -4.17 2.19 -3.01
C SER A 6 -2.80 1.60 -2.77
N TYR A 7 -2.71 0.39 -2.21
CA TYR A 7 -1.48 -0.39 -2.20
C TYR A 7 -1.66 -1.76 -2.84
N ARG A 8 -0.56 -2.32 -3.33
CA ARG A 8 -0.45 -3.73 -3.72
C ARG A 8 0.86 -4.31 -3.20
N ILE A 9 0.82 -5.59 -2.83
CA ILE A 9 1.99 -6.37 -2.47
C ILE A 9 2.47 -7.09 -3.72
N ILE A 10 3.79 -7.07 -3.95
CA ILE A 10 4.43 -7.73 -5.10
C ILE A 10 5.39 -8.76 -4.53
N GLU A 11 5.11 -10.03 -4.76
CA GLU A 11 6.01 -11.13 -4.43
C GLU A 11 7.09 -11.24 -5.51
N ARG A 12 8.34 -11.21 -5.10
CA ARG A 12 9.49 -11.32 -5.99
C ARG A 12 9.98 -12.77 -6.08
N PRO A 13 10.61 -13.15 -7.20
CA PRO A 13 11.18 -14.49 -7.37
C PRO A 13 12.34 -14.80 -6.41
N ASP A 14 12.95 -13.79 -5.78
CA ASP A 14 13.98 -13.94 -4.74
C ASP A 14 13.40 -14.21 -3.33
N GLY A 15 12.07 -14.38 -3.23
CA GLY A 15 11.36 -14.60 -1.96
C GLY A 15 11.16 -13.34 -1.13
N ARG A 16 11.47 -12.16 -1.68
CA ARG A 16 11.21 -10.85 -1.05
C ARG A 16 9.89 -10.26 -1.50
N PHE A 17 9.49 -9.19 -0.82
CA PHE A 17 8.25 -8.48 -1.08
C PHE A 17 8.53 -7.01 -1.35
N ASP A 18 7.80 -6.45 -2.32
CA ASP A 18 7.72 -5.01 -2.51
C ASP A 18 6.29 -4.54 -2.21
N ILE A 19 6.14 -3.30 -1.72
CA ILE A 19 4.84 -2.63 -1.56
C ILE A 19 4.81 -1.46 -2.53
N ALA A 20 3.88 -1.49 -3.49
CA ALA A 20 3.63 -0.34 -4.36
C ALA A 20 2.37 0.40 -3.89
N VAL A 21 2.48 1.71 -3.69
CA VAL A 21 1.42 2.60 -3.22
C VAL A 21 1.12 3.63 -4.28
N THR A 22 -0.11 3.70 -4.76
CA THR A 22 -0.59 4.69 -5.73
C THR A 22 -1.50 5.69 -5.05
N LEU A 23 -1.14 6.97 -5.14
CA LEU A 23 -1.95 8.08 -4.66
C LEU A 23 -3.08 8.35 -5.66
N ALA A 24 -4.23 8.84 -5.19
CA ALA A 24 -5.35 9.24 -6.07
C ALA A 24 -4.96 10.27 -7.16
N GLY A 25 -3.84 10.98 -7.00
CA GLY A 25 -3.26 11.87 -8.02
C GLY A 25 -2.38 11.19 -9.07
N GLY A 26 -2.29 9.86 -9.08
CA GLY A 26 -1.57 9.06 -10.07
C GLY A 26 -0.11 8.72 -9.73
N GLY A 27 0.47 9.34 -8.71
CA GLY A 27 1.85 9.04 -8.27
C GLY A 27 1.94 7.66 -7.62
N THR A 28 2.83 6.79 -8.12
CA THR A 28 3.12 5.48 -7.52
C THR A 28 4.50 5.48 -6.87
N HIS A 29 4.58 5.04 -5.61
CA HIS A 29 5.80 4.91 -4.83
C HIS A 29 5.99 3.45 -4.43
N VAL A 30 7.23 2.96 -4.46
CA VAL A 30 7.54 1.55 -4.15
C VAL A 30 8.50 1.48 -2.98
N ARG A 31 8.17 0.63 -2.01
CA ARG A 31 9.12 0.16 -0.99
C ARG A 31 9.57 -1.23 -1.37
N GLU A 32 10.86 -1.38 -1.65
CA GLU A 32 11.41 -2.62 -2.16
C GLU A 32 12.10 -3.46 -1.08
N GLY A 33 12.15 -4.78 -1.30
CA GLY A 33 13.10 -5.67 -0.64
C GLY A 33 12.77 -6.07 0.80
N LEU A 34 11.50 -6.12 1.17
CA LEU A 34 11.05 -6.63 2.46
C LEU A 34 11.30 -8.15 2.52
N ALA A 35 11.85 -8.63 3.63
CA ALA A 35 12.34 -10.00 3.73
C ALA A 35 11.26 -11.03 4.06
N SER A 36 10.15 -10.59 4.69
CA SER A 36 9.12 -11.49 5.15
C SER A 36 7.71 -10.86 5.07
N PRO A 37 6.65 -11.68 5.11
CA PRO A 37 5.28 -11.18 5.23
C PRO A 37 5.07 -10.32 6.49
N ALA A 38 5.73 -10.65 7.61
CA ALA A 38 5.65 -9.85 8.83
C ALA A 38 6.25 -8.44 8.66
N ASP A 39 7.31 -8.29 7.85
CA ASP A 39 7.86 -6.98 7.49
C ASP A 39 6.87 -6.18 6.64
N VAL A 40 6.13 -6.85 5.75
CA VAL A 40 5.07 -6.22 4.94
C VAL A 40 3.96 -5.69 5.84
N GLU A 41 3.44 -6.52 6.75
CA GLU A 41 2.38 -6.12 7.69
C GLU A 41 2.82 -4.94 8.57
N THR A 42 4.05 -4.99 9.09
CA THR A 42 4.63 -3.90 9.90
C THR A 42 4.73 -2.61 9.10
N ALA A 43 5.20 -2.68 7.85
CA ALA A 43 5.29 -1.53 6.97
C ALA A 43 3.91 -0.94 6.63
N LEU A 44 2.90 -1.78 6.37
CA LEU A 44 1.53 -1.35 6.09
C LEU A 44 0.86 -0.74 7.33
N ALA A 45 1.06 -1.31 8.52
CA ALA A 45 0.52 -0.78 9.77
C ALA A 45 1.06 0.64 10.05
N MET A 46 2.38 0.83 9.92
CA MET A 46 3.00 2.14 10.07
C MET A 46 2.52 3.14 9.01
N LEU A 47 2.42 2.71 7.74
CA LEU A 47 1.90 3.58 6.67
C LEU A 47 0.44 3.99 6.93
N ARG A 48 -0.39 3.07 7.42
CA ARG A 48 -1.79 3.34 7.75
C ARG A 48 -1.92 4.36 8.89
N ASP A 49 -1.07 4.28 9.90
CA ASP A 49 -1.03 5.25 11.00
C ASP A 49 -0.68 6.66 10.48
N VAL A 50 0.38 6.77 9.68
CA VAL A 50 0.80 8.04 9.04
C VAL A 50 -0.30 8.60 8.15
N MET A 51 -0.90 7.77 7.29
CA MET A 51 -1.98 8.20 6.40
C MET A 51 -3.19 8.69 7.20
N THR A 52 -3.54 8.01 8.28
CA THR A 52 -4.64 8.41 9.18
C THR A 52 -4.34 9.77 9.82
N ALA A 53 -3.12 9.99 10.29
CA ALA A 53 -2.69 11.29 10.82
C ALA A 53 -2.75 12.41 9.77
N CYS A 54 -2.58 12.09 8.48
CA CYS A 54 -2.73 13.01 7.36
C CYS A 54 -4.18 13.16 6.83
N GLY A 55 -5.17 12.49 7.43
CA GLY A 55 -6.56 12.51 6.96
C GLY A 55 -6.78 11.76 5.65
N ALA A 56 -5.93 10.77 5.37
CA ALA A 56 -5.97 9.92 4.19
C ALA A 56 -6.23 8.46 4.57
N VAL A 57 -6.78 7.70 3.62
CA VAL A 57 -7.12 6.28 3.82
C VAL A 57 -6.28 5.43 2.88
N LEU A 58 -5.62 4.41 3.44
CA LEU A 58 -4.91 3.39 2.70
C LEU A 58 -5.83 2.19 2.47
N VAL A 59 -5.99 1.77 1.22
CA VAL A 59 -6.86 0.67 0.80
C VAL A 59 -6.09 -0.28 -0.11
N GLU A 60 -6.42 -1.56 -0.11
CA GLU A 60 -5.81 -2.51 -1.03
C GLU A 60 -6.34 -2.25 -2.45
N ALA A 61 -5.46 -2.34 -3.45
CA ALA A 61 -5.79 -2.05 -4.84
C ALA A 61 -6.88 -2.99 -5.39
N GLU A 62 -6.89 -4.25 -4.97
CA GLU A 62 -7.93 -5.21 -5.35
C GLU A 62 -9.31 -4.83 -4.77
N ALA A 63 -9.34 -4.38 -3.51
CA ALA A 63 -10.55 -3.87 -2.87
C ALA A 63 -11.10 -2.59 -3.54
N LEU A 64 -10.22 -1.76 -4.12
CA LEU A 64 -10.60 -0.57 -4.87
C LEU A 64 -11.21 -0.89 -6.24
N SER A 65 -10.72 -1.94 -6.91
CA SER A 65 -11.31 -2.40 -8.17
C SER A 65 -12.75 -2.85 -7.97
N LEU A 66 -13.07 -3.46 -6.82
CA LEU A 66 -14.41 -3.94 -6.50
C LEU A 66 -15.38 -2.83 -6.04
N ALA A 67 -14.86 -1.70 -5.54
CA ALA A 67 -15.66 -0.56 -5.08
C ALA A 67 -15.98 0.46 -6.18
N ALA A 68 -15.42 0.28 -7.38
CA ALA A 68 -15.58 1.17 -8.52
C ALA A 68 -16.61 0.66 -9.58
N GLU A 69 -17.25 -0.49 -9.33
CA GLU A 69 -18.33 -1.04 -10.16
C GLU A 69 -19.74 -0.64 -9.69
#